data_AF-A0A7G8C1I1-F1
#
_entry.id   AF-A0A7G8C1I1-F1
#
_cell.length_a   1.000
_cell.length_b   1.000
_cell.length_c   1.000
_cell.angle_alpha   90.00
_cell.angle_beta   90.00
_cell.angle_gamma   90.00
#
_symmetry.space_group_name_H-M   'P 1'
#
loop_
_entity.id
_entity.type
_entity.pdbx_description
1 polymer ?
#
loop_
_entity_poly.entity_id
_entity_poly.type
_entity_poly.pdbx_seq_one_letter_code
_entity_poly.pdbx_strand_id
1 'polypeptide(L)'
;MAKKSQKRSFNDVLPLLGSQRFDVAPAQDGAKRAPNAIQVRKYGCAAEIAAAPDGTPEILSRPGILLNGEIARLLDRGYQKFFKTSKLEVPATADHLRSLHEFSEELKEAIGSPNLYNESLGTTSDVYMYDRVKGRE
;
A
#
# COMPACT_ATOMS: atom_id res chain seq x y z
N MET A 1 -2.72 -19.75 13.08
CA MET A 1 -2.67 -20.51 11.80
C MET A 1 -2.92 -19.52 10.69
N ALA A 2 -2.06 -19.47 9.66
CA ALA A 2 -2.30 -18.58 8.51
C ALA A 2 -3.60 -19.01 7.82
N LYS A 3 -4.60 -18.12 7.74
CA LYS A 3 -5.79 -18.35 6.92
C LYS A 3 -5.31 -18.60 5.48
N LYS A 4 -5.76 -19.69 4.85
CA LYS A 4 -5.48 -19.93 3.43
C LYS A 4 -6.05 -18.76 2.62
N SER A 5 -5.19 -18.11 1.84
CA SER A 5 -5.60 -17.05 0.90
C SER A 5 -6.58 -17.63 -0.11
N GLN A 6 -7.83 -17.20 -0.07
CA GLN A 6 -8.82 -17.59 -1.07
C GLN A 6 -8.49 -16.83 -2.36
N LYS A 7 -8.27 -17.53 -3.48
CA LYS A 7 -8.13 -16.88 -4.79
C LYS A 7 -9.44 -16.15 -5.10
N ARG A 8 -9.38 -14.83 -5.24
CA ARG A 8 -10.54 -13.98 -5.56
C ARG A 8 -10.39 -13.40 -6.95
N SER A 9 -11.50 -13.18 -7.63
CA SER A 9 -11.51 -12.35 -8.85
C SER A 9 -11.56 -10.88 -8.46
N PHE A 10 -11.05 -9.99 -9.31
CA PHE A 10 -11.12 -8.55 -9.09
C PHE A 10 -12.56 -8.04 -8.92
N ASN A 11 -13.52 -8.62 -9.65
CA ASN A 11 -14.93 -8.22 -9.56
C ASN A 11 -15.55 -8.56 -8.21
N ASP A 12 -15.14 -9.67 -7.58
CA ASP A 12 -15.63 -10.08 -6.26
C ASP A 12 -15.07 -9.21 -5.12
N VAL A 13 -13.96 -8.52 -5.36
CA VAL A 13 -13.30 -7.66 -4.37
C VAL A 13 -14.07 -6.36 -4.14
N LEU A 14 -14.71 -5.81 -5.17
CA LEU A 14 -15.40 -4.51 -5.09
C LEU A 14 -16.50 -4.45 -4.01
N PRO A 15 -17.46 -5.42 -3.94
CA PRO A 15 -18.46 -5.42 -2.88
C PRO A 15 -17.85 -5.59 -1.49
N LEU A 16 -16.76 -6.34 -1.39
CA LEU A 16 -16.08 -6.58 -0.13
C LEU A 16 -15.43 -5.31 0.40
N LEU A 17 -14.71 -4.57 -0.45
CA LEU A 17 -14.14 -3.26 -0.10
C LEU A 17 -15.23 -2.31 0.42
N GLY A 18 -16.39 -2.28 -0.23
CA GLY A 18 -17.56 -1.52 0.24
C GLY A 18 -18.03 -1.94 1.64
N SER A 19 -18.21 -3.24 1.88
CA SER A 19 -18.61 -3.76 3.20
C SER A 19 -17.59 -3.50 4.31
N GLN A 20 -16.30 -3.46 3.95
CA GLN A 20 -15.20 -3.12 4.86
C GLN A 20 -14.95 -1.61 4.98
N ARG A 21 -15.82 -0.78 4.38
CA ARG A 21 -15.77 0.69 4.44
C ARG A 21 -14.50 1.30 3.84
N PHE A 22 -13.99 0.73 2.76
CA PHE A 22 -13.04 1.42 1.92
C PHE A 22 -13.78 2.41 1.02
N ASP A 23 -13.23 3.61 0.88
CA ASP A 23 -13.64 4.52 -0.18
C ASP A 23 -12.97 4.09 -1.49
N VAL A 24 -13.75 4.04 -2.57
CA VAL A 24 -13.27 3.65 -3.90
C VAL A 24 -13.43 4.81 -4.86
N ALA A 25 -12.37 5.12 -5.60
CA ALA A 25 -12.36 6.16 -6.63
C ALA A 25 -11.57 5.66 -7.86
N PRO A 26 -11.69 6.32 -9.03
CA PRO A 26 -10.78 6.05 -10.14
C PRO A 26 -9.31 6.23 -9.72
N ALA A 27 -8.42 5.34 -10.17
CA ALA A 27 -6.99 5.49 -9.92
C ALA A 27 -6.44 6.75 -10.59
N GLN A 28 -5.38 7.32 -10.03
CA GLN A 28 -4.65 8.43 -10.62
C GLN A 28 -3.43 7.95 -11.39
N ASP A 29 -2.46 7.35 -10.71
CA ASP A 29 -1.22 6.90 -11.36
C ASP A 29 -1.41 5.53 -12.01
N GLY A 30 -2.07 4.61 -11.30
CA GLY A 30 -2.39 3.26 -11.75
C GLY A 30 -3.26 3.23 -13.01
N ALA A 31 -4.08 4.25 -13.25
CA ALA A 31 -4.90 4.36 -14.47
C ALA A 31 -4.06 4.45 -15.76
N LYS A 32 -2.79 4.89 -15.66
CA LYS A 32 -1.85 4.90 -16.79
C LYS A 32 -1.25 3.52 -17.08
N ARG A 33 -1.31 2.60 -16.10
CA ARG A 33 -0.67 1.28 -16.14
C ARG A 33 -1.67 0.15 -16.42
N ALA A 34 -2.90 0.27 -15.93
CA ALA A 34 -3.96 -0.69 -16.23
C ALA A 34 -5.33 0.01 -16.42
N PRO A 35 -6.15 -0.44 -17.38
CA PRO A 35 -7.51 0.03 -17.54
C PRO A 35 -8.36 -0.34 -16.33
N ASN A 36 -9.36 0.49 -16.00
CA ASN A 36 -10.26 0.29 -14.86
C ASN A 36 -9.55 0.15 -13.50
N ALA A 37 -8.30 0.62 -13.39
CA ALA A 37 -7.62 0.72 -12.12
C ALA A 37 -8.41 1.64 -11.17
N ILE A 38 -8.50 1.23 -9.92
CA ILE A 38 -9.19 1.97 -8.86
C ILE A 38 -8.21 2.32 -7.75
N GLN A 39 -8.45 3.45 -7.11
CA GLN A 39 -7.84 3.81 -5.86
C GLN A 39 -8.76 3.43 -4.71
N VAL A 40 -8.20 2.74 -3.72
CA VAL A 40 -8.89 2.36 -2.49
C VAL A 40 -8.29 3.17 -1.34
N ARG A 41 -9.14 3.71 -0.46
CA ARG A 41 -8.72 4.58 0.64
C ARG A 41 -9.38 4.16 1.95
N LYS A 42 -8.62 4.24 3.03
CA LYS A 42 -9.11 4.08 4.41
C LYS A 42 -8.05 4.58 5.39
N TYR A 43 -8.45 5.08 6.56
CA TYR A 43 -7.52 5.52 7.62
C TYR A 43 -6.46 6.55 7.17
N GLY A 44 -6.81 7.43 6.21
CA GLY A 44 -5.86 8.37 5.60
C GLY A 44 -4.79 7.73 4.71
N CYS A 45 -4.88 6.41 4.48
CA CYS A 45 -4.03 5.64 3.59
C CYS A 45 -4.73 5.37 2.26
N ALA A 46 -3.93 5.07 1.25
CA ALA A 46 -4.42 4.71 -0.08
C ALA A 46 -3.50 3.69 -0.75
N ALA A 47 -4.09 2.93 -1.67
CA ALA A 47 -3.41 2.06 -2.63
C ALA A 47 -4.18 2.12 -3.95
N GLU A 48 -3.56 1.66 -5.03
CA GLU A 48 -4.27 1.48 -6.30
C GLU A 48 -4.17 0.03 -6.71
N ILE A 49 -5.30 -0.51 -7.16
CA ILE A 49 -5.44 -1.92 -7.56
C ILE A 49 -6.12 -2.02 -8.92
N ALA A 50 -5.86 -3.12 -9.63
CA ALA A 50 -6.50 -3.44 -10.89
C ALA A 50 -6.67 -4.96 -11.04
N ALA A 51 -7.35 -5.38 -12.11
CA ALA A 51 -7.35 -6.77 -12.51
C ALA A 51 -6.05 -7.09 -13.27
N ALA A 52 -5.34 -8.11 -12.82
CA ALA A 52 -4.26 -8.73 -13.57
C ALA A 52 -4.81 -9.45 -14.83
N PRO A 53 -3.95 -9.84 -15.79
CA PRO A 53 -4.39 -10.54 -17.00
C PRO A 53 -5.17 -11.84 -16.76
N ASP A 54 -4.97 -12.50 -15.61
CA ASP A 54 -5.68 -13.71 -15.20
C ASP A 54 -6.98 -13.42 -14.42
N GLY A 55 -7.35 -12.15 -14.27
CA GLY A 55 -8.55 -11.69 -13.57
C GLY A 55 -8.40 -11.60 -12.05
N THR A 56 -7.24 -11.93 -11.49
CA THR A 56 -6.96 -11.76 -10.06
C THR A 56 -6.69 -10.30 -9.72
N PRO A 57 -6.98 -9.84 -8.49
CA PRO A 57 -6.63 -8.48 -8.07
C PRO A 57 -5.12 -8.33 -7.88
N GLU A 58 -4.55 -7.27 -8.45
CA GLU A 58 -3.16 -6.88 -8.27
C GLU A 58 -3.04 -5.48 -7.69
N ILE A 59 -2.01 -5.25 -6.86
CA ILE A 59 -1.68 -3.93 -6.34
C ILE A 59 -0.75 -3.24 -7.34
N LEU A 60 -1.23 -2.15 -7.94
CA LEU A 60 -0.45 -1.29 -8.83
C LEU A 60 0.38 -0.30 -8.02
N SER A 61 -0.23 0.41 -7.07
CA SER A 61 0.44 1.36 -6.19
C SER A 61 0.40 0.83 -4.78
N ARG A 62 1.58 0.58 -4.20
CA ARG A 62 1.71 0.04 -2.84
C ARG A 62 0.99 0.94 -1.83
N PRO A 63 0.46 0.36 -0.73
CA PRO A 63 -0.08 1.13 0.39
C PRO A 63 0.86 2.25 0.85
N GLY A 64 0.30 3.43 1.03
CA GLY A 64 0.97 4.59 1.60
C GLY A 64 -0.03 5.57 2.19
N ILE A 65 0.43 6.60 2.90
CA ILE A 65 -0.46 7.66 3.36
C ILE A 65 -0.80 8.60 2.20
N LEU A 66 -2.04 9.08 2.14
CA LEU A 66 -2.48 9.99 1.09
C LEU A 66 -2.12 11.43 1.49
N LEU A 67 -1.10 12.00 0.85
CA LEU A 67 -0.64 13.36 1.10
C LEU A 67 -0.87 14.23 -0.14
N ASN A 68 -1.73 15.25 0.01
CA ASN A 68 -2.05 16.19 -1.04
C ASN A 68 -2.47 15.52 -2.37
N GLY A 69 -3.23 14.42 -2.27
CA GLY A 69 -3.71 13.63 -3.40
C GLY A 69 -2.72 12.57 -3.93
N GLU A 70 -1.49 12.52 -3.43
CA GLU A 70 -0.48 11.54 -3.84
C GLU A 70 -0.28 10.45 -2.76
N ILE A 71 -0.11 9.20 -3.19
CA ILE A 71 0.21 8.09 -2.29
C ILE A 71 1.70 8.18 -1.93
N ALA A 72 1.99 8.58 -0.69
CA ALA A 72 3.34 8.75 -0.21
C ALA A 72 3.96 7.41 0.19
N ARG A 73 5.13 7.09 -0.38
CA ARG A 73 5.86 5.85 -0.07
C ARG A 73 6.62 5.96 1.23
N LEU A 74 6.79 4.84 1.91
CA LEU A 74 7.56 4.77 3.15
C LEU A 74 9.06 4.62 2.85
N LEU A 75 9.85 5.56 3.34
CA LEU A 75 11.29 5.62 3.17
C LEU A 75 11.98 5.37 4.51
N ASP A 76 12.86 4.36 4.57
CA ASP A 76 13.72 4.08 5.71
C ASP A 76 15.10 4.72 5.54
N ARG A 77 15.44 5.66 6.44
CA ARG A 77 16.77 6.33 6.48
C ARG A 77 17.69 5.78 7.56
N GLY A 78 17.39 4.61 8.12
CA GLY A 78 18.15 3.98 9.20
C GLY A 78 17.85 4.56 10.59
N TYR A 79 17.84 5.89 10.75
CA TYR A 79 17.51 6.53 12.04
C TYR A 79 16.02 6.82 12.24
N GLN A 80 15.27 6.97 11.14
CA GLN A 80 13.86 7.34 11.14
C GLN A 80 13.22 6.92 9.81
N LYS A 81 11.90 6.71 9.84
CA LYS A 81 11.05 6.51 8.66
C LYS A 81 10.39 7.81 8.22
N PHE A 82 10.22 7.98 6.92
CA PHE A 82 9.60 9.14 6.30
C PHE A 82 8.54 8.71 5.29
N PHE A 83 7.50 9.51 5.11
CA PHE A 83 6.62 9.41 3.96
C PHE A 83 7.05 10.42 2.91
N LYS A 84 7.26 9.95 1.69
CA LYS A 84 7.77 10.75 0.58
C LYS A 84 6.83 10.71 -0.61
N THR A 85 6.49 11.90 -1.11
CA THR A 85 5.84 12.13 -2.39
C THR A 85 6.82 12.79 -3.36
N SER A 86 6.37 13.10 -4.57
CA SER A 86 7.13 13.88 -5.54
C SER A 86 7.55 15.28 -5.04
N LYS A 87 6.80 15.86 -4.09
CA LYS A 87 6.96 17.25 -3.64
C LYS A 87 7.26 17.42 -2.15
N LEU A 88 6.93 16.42 -1.33
CA LEU A 88 6.97 16.53 0.11
C LEU A 88 7.63 15.30 0.74
N GLU A 89 8.26 15.53 1.87
CA GLU A 89 8.79 14.49 2.73
C GLU A 89 8.46 14.86 4.17
N VAL A 90 7.77 13.96 4.87
CA VAL A 90 7.34 14.17 6.26
C VAL A 90 7.77 12.97 7.12
N PRO A 91 8.11 13.17 8.40
CA PRO A 91 8.42 12.04 9.28
C PRO A 91 7.22 11.11 9.43
N ALA A 92 7.47 9.81 9.41
CA ALA A 92 6.46 8.79 9.69
C ALA A 92 6.25 8.69 11.20
N THR A 93 5.14 9.25 11.68
CA THR A 93 4.73 9.15 13.08
C THR A 93 4.24 7.74 13.40
N ALA A 94 4.18 7.40 14.69
CA ALA A 94 3.63 6.13 15.13
C ALA A 94 2.17 5.94 14.66
N ASP A 95 1.37 7.00 14.65
CA ASP A 95 -0.02 6.97 14.19
C ASP A 95 -0.10 6.63 12.71
N HIS A 96 0.71 7.28 11.87
CA HIS A 96 0.76 6.97 10.43
C HIS A 96 1.14 5.52 10.17
N LEU A 97 2.12 4.99 10.91
CA LEU A 97 2.56 3.60 10.75
C LEU A 97 1.49 2.60 11.19
N ARG A 98 0.75 2.90 12.27
CA ARG A 98 -0.38 2.07 12.71
C ARG A 98 -1.51 2.05 11.67
N SER A 99 -1.90 3.22 11.18
CA SER A 99 -2.92 3.33 10.13
C SER A 99 -2.50 2.62 8.84
N LEU A 100 -1.24 2.75 8.43
CA LEU A 100 -0.71 2.07 7.25
C LEU A 100 -0.69 0.55 7.42
N HIS A 101 -0.31 0.06 8.60
CA HIS A 101 -0.33 -1.36 8.90
C HIS A 101 -1.75 -1.91 8.82
N GLU A 102 -2.69 -1.32 9.56
CA GLU A 102 -4.09 -1.75 9.59
C GLU A 102 -4.72 -1.72 8.19
N PHE A 103 -4.53 -0.63 7.44
CA PHE A 103 -4.97 -0.51 6.05
C PHE A 103 -4.38 -1.63 5.16
N SER A 104 -3.08 -1.91 5.29
CA SER A 104 -2.42 -2.91 4.44
C SER A 104 -2.92 -4.32 4.73
N GLU A 105 -3.15 -4.65 6.00
CA GLU A 105 -3.64 -5.97 6.42
C GLU A 105 -5.08 -6.20 5.96
N GLU A 106 -5.96 -5.21 6.18
CA GLU A 106 -7.33 -5.27 5.70
C GLU A 106 -7.40 -5.36 4.16
N LEU A 107 -6.58 -4.56 3.46
CA LEU A 107 -6.54 -4.60 1.99
C LEU A 107 -6.05 -5.96 1.47
N LYS A 108 -4.98 -6.52 2.06
CA LYS A 108 -4.49 -7.85 1.71
C LYS A 108 -5.56 -8.91 1.93
N GLU A 109 -6.27 -8.86 3.07
CA GLU A 109 -7.39 -9.76 3.33
C GLU A 109 -8.51 -9.56 2.32
N ALA A 110 -8.83 -8.32 1.92
CA ALA A 110 -9.87 -8.00 0.95
C ALA A 110 -9.57 -8.53 -0.45
N ILE A 111 -8.33 -8.38 -0.93
CA ILE A 111 -7.93 -8.85 -2.25
C ILE A 111 -7.55 -10.34 -2.27
N GLY A 112 -7.54 -11.01 -1.12
CA GLY A 112 -7.11 -12.41 -1.03
C GLY A 112 -5.62 -12.59 -1.29
N SER A 113 -4.80 -11.60 -0.90
CA SER A 113 -3.34 -11.69 -0.94
C SER A 113 -2.81 -12.39 0.32
N PRO A 114 -1.72 -13.17 0.23
CA PRO A 114 -1.11 -13.79 1.39
C PRO A 114 -0.71 -12.73 2.42
N ASN A 115 -1.04 -13.01 3.67
CA ASN A 115 -0.59 -12.20 4.78
C ASN A 115 0.50 -12.95 5.55
N LEU A 116 1.75 -12.68 5.18
CA LEU A 116 2.94 -13.31 5.75
C LEU A 116 3.53 -12.41 6.83
N TYR A 117 3.67 -12.95 8.04
CA TYR A 117 4.20 -12.20 9.19
C TYR A 117 5.55 -11.52 8.90
N ASN A 118 6.42 -12.18 8.13
CA ASN A 118 7.74 -11.67 7.77
C ASN A 118 7.71 -10.60 6.66
N GLU A 119 6.55 -10.33 6.06
CA GLU A 119 6.34 -9.30 5.02
C GLU A 119 5.42 -8.16 5.47
N SER A 120 5.09 -8.13 6.77
CA SER A 120 4.29 -7.05 7.36
C SER A 120 5.13 -5.79 7.61
N LEU A 121 4.44 -4.68 7.85
CA LEU A 121 5.11 -3.40 8.15
C LEU A 121 6.00 -3.55 9.39
N GLY A 122 7.27 -3.15 9.27
CA GLY A 122 8.24 -3.21 10.37
C GLY A 122 9.16 -4.44 10.33
N THR A 123 8.79 -5.52 9.64
CA THR A 123 9.73 -6.63 9.33
C THR A 123 10.47 -6.40 8.02
N THR A 124 9.91 -5.58 7.14
CA THR A 124 10.49 -5.15 5.87
C THR A 124 10.47 -3.63 5.76
N SER A 125 11.38 -3.08 4.95
CA SER A 125 11.32 -1.70 4.50
C SER A 125 10.90 -1.63 3.05
N ASP A 126 10.12 -0.61 2.71
CA ASP A 126 9.66 -0.40 1.34
C ASP A 126 10.80 0.16 0.47
N VAL A 127 11.45 1.24 0.92
CA VAL A 127 12.65 1.79 0.27
C VAL A 127 13.73 2.07 1.31
N TYR A 128 14.93 1.53 1.09
CA TYR A 128 16.12 1.84 1.87
C TYR A 128 16.90 2.99 1.25
N MET A 129 17.13 4.05 2.00
CA MET A 129 18.01 5.15 1.60
C MET A 129 18.90 5.54 2.76
N TYR A 130 19.95 4.75 2.96
CA TYR A 130 20.96 5.05 3.96
C TYR A 130 21.86 6.19 3.48
N ASP A 131 22.14 7.12 4.39
CA ASP A 131 23.22 8.08 4.21
C ASP A 131 24.55 7.32 4.36
N ARG A 132 25.06 6.80 3.25
CA ARG A 132 26.37 6.14 3.25
C ARG A 132 27.42 7.23 3.33
N VAL A 133 28.23 7.17 4.40
CA VAL A 133 29.42 8.03 4.53
C VAL A 133 30.32 7.81 3.31
N LYS A 134 30.50 8.86 2.52
CA LYS A 134 31.40 8.87 1.37
C LYS A 134 32.86 8.73 1.85
N GLY A 135 33.66 7.88 1.20
CA GLY A 135 35.09 7.73 1.51
C GLY A 135 35.44 6.64 2.54
N ARG A 136 34.67 5.55 2.63
CA ARG A 136 35.04 4.32 3.34
C ARG A 136 35.56 3.24 2.38
N GLU A 137 36.33 3.66 1.38
CA GLU A 137 37.19 2.76 0.60
C GLU A 137 38.59 2.75 1.21
#